data_AF-A0AA35ZQ54-F1
#
_entry.id   AF-A0AA35ZQ54-F1
#
_cell.length_a   1.000
_cell.length_b   1.000
_cell.length_c   1.000
_cell.angle_alpha   90.00
_cell.angle_beta   90.00
_cell.angle_gamma   90.00
#
_symmetry.space_group_name_H-M   'P 1'
#
loop_
_entity.id
_entity.type
_entity.pdbx_description
1 polymer ?
#
loop_
_entity_poly.entity_id
_entity_poly.type
_entity_poly.pdbx_seq_one_letter_code
_entity_poly.pdbx_strand_id
1 'polypeptide(L)'
;MTSIGHAEHSWSPNYRRHMDENHSNGVTNEDMAINLLQTQLELSLIWEDFQDQLRELHRIVYRDLDAMNREVDDVRVGQLDISNVVVDLKNHFVSLQRAYVKMVFKHNKRKKLMYCVGIVGVVTTSVVTYLVFQ
;
A
#
# COMPACT_ATOMS: atom_id res chain seq x y z
N MET A 1 -85.97 -21.01 -4.92
CA MET A 1 -84.84 -20.21 -4.42
C MET A 1 -84.45 -20.73 -3.04
N THR A 2 -83.15 -20.84 -2.86
CA THR A 2 -82.34 -21.46 -1.79
C THR A 2 -82.58 -20.94 -0.37
N SER A 3 -82.41 -21.83 0.63
CA SER A 3 -81.39 -21.74 1.71
C SER A 3 -81.85 -22.59 2.91
N ILE A 4 -81.24 -23.75 3.20
CA ILE A 4 -80.20 -23.96 4.25
C ILE A 4 -80.70 -23.44 5.60
N GLY A 5 -81.01 -24.23 6.62
CA GLY A 5 -80.39 -25.46 7.10
C GLY A 5 -79.87 -25.18 8.51
N HIS A 6 -80.32 -25.91 9.53
CA HIS A 6 -79.44 -26.33 10.62
C HIS A 6 -80.10 -27.38 11.51
N ALA A 7 -79.42 -28.52 11.59
CA ALA A 7 -79.70 -29.61 12.49
C ALA A 7 -79.41 -29.20 13.94
N GLU A 8 -80.33 -29.58 14.82
CA GLU A 8 -80.09 -29.82 16.24
C GLU A 8 -78.87 -30.74 16.38
N HIS A 9 -77.95 -30.51 17.32
CA HIS A 9 -77.33 -31.58 18.11
C HIS A 9 -76.55 -31.03 19.30
N SER A 10 -76.90 -31.61 20.45
CA SER A 10 -76.33 -31.46 21.78
C SER A 10 -74.82 -31.69 21.81
N TRP A 11 -74.06 -30.72 22.33
CA TRP A 11 -72.67 -30.95 22.70
C TRP A 11 -72.59 -31.61 24.08
N SER A 12 -72.41 -32.92 24.06
CA SER A 12 -72.01 -33.73 25.22
C SER A 12 -70.50 -33.57 25.46
N PRO A 13 -70.02 -33.30 26.69
CA PRO A 13 -68.60 -33.18 26.98
C PRO A 13 -67.99 -34.57 27.17
N ASN A 14 -67.70 -35.25 26.07
CA ASN A 14 -67.00 -36.54 26.12
C ASN A 14 -65.99 -36.68 24.99
N TYR A 15 -64.95 -35.83 25.02
CA TYR A 15 -63.67 -36.10 24.37
C TYR A 15 -62.57 -36.09 25.42
N ARG A 16 -62.66 -37.08 26.31
CA ARG A 16 -61.55 -37.53 27.14
C ARG A 16 -60.75 -38.51 26.28
N ARG A 17 -59.47 -38.19 26.07
CA ARG A 17 -58.42 -38.97 25.37
C ARG A 17 -58.50 -38.88 23.86
N HIS A 18 -57.42 -38.38 23.27
CA HIS A 18 -56.92 -38.50 21.88
C HIS A 18 -56.31 -37.16 21.45
N MET A 19 -55.23 -36.79 22.12
CA MET A 19 -54.10 -36.07 21.52
C MET A 19 -52.92 -36.98 21.83
N ASP A 20 -52.81 -38.08 21.11
CA ASP A 20 -51.96 -38.23 19.92
C ASP A 20 -50.51 -37.88 20.25
N GLU A 21 -49.83 -38.92 20.75
CA GLU A 21 -48.47 -39.31 20.39
C GLU A 21 -47.59 -38.16 19.87
N ASN A 22 -46.88 -37.53 20.80
CA ASN A 22 -45.60 -36.92 20.46
C ASN A 22 -44.70 -38.02 19.91
N HIS A 23 -44.66 -38.16 18.58
CA HIS A 23 -43.61 -38.88 17.88
C HIS A 23 -42.29 -38.16 18.16
N SER A 24 -41.66 -38.46 19.31
CA SER A 24 -40.27 -38.10 19.52
C SER A 24 -39.47 -38.90 18.49
N ASN A 25 -38.71 -38.24 17.63
CA ASN A 25 -37.87 -38.84 16.60
C ASN A 25 -36.72 -39.73 17.15
N GLY A 26 -36.86 -40.33 18.33
CA GLY A 26 -35.84 -41.11 19.01
C GLY A 26 -34.65 -40.29 19.54
N VAL A 27 -34.55 -39.00 19.19
CA VAL A 27 -33.52 -38.09 19.68
C VAL A 27 -33.86 -37.65 21.09
N THR A 28 -33.06 -38.06 22.05
CA THR A 28 -33.18 -37.62 23.43
C THR A 28 -32.53 -36.24 23.61
N ASN A 29 -32.90 -35.53 24.66
CA ASN A 29 -32.23 -34.27 25.02
C ASN A 29 -30.73 -34.49 25.31
N GLU A 30 -30.34 -35.70 25.74
CA GLU A 30 -28.94 -36.08 25.96
C GLU A 30 -28.18 -36.17 24.64
N ASP A 31 -28.76 -36.78 23.60
CA ASP A 31 -28.16 -36.83 22.25
C ASP A 31 -27.94 -35.43 21.67
N MET A 32 -28.90 -34.52 21.91
CA MET A 32 -28.79 -33.13 21.46
C MET A 32 -27.68 -32.38 22.22
N ALA A 33 -27.53 -32.62 23.53
CA ALA A 33 -26.47 -32.02 24.33
C ALA A 33 -25.07 -32.54 23.93
N ILE A 34 -24.96 -33.84 23.64
CA ILE A 34 -23.71 -34.46 23.17
C ILE A 34 -23.29 -33.86 21.82
N ASN A 35 -24.21 -33.78 20.85
CA ASN A 35 -23.91 -33.20 19.54
C ASN A 35 -23.51 -31.72 19.63
N LEU A 36 -24.14 -30.96 20.54
CA LEU A 36 -23.78 -29.56 20.78
C LEU A 36 -22.37 -29.44 21.34
N LEU A 37 -22.02 -30.24 22.34
CA LEU A 37 -20.68 -30.26 22.94
C LEU A 37 -19.61 -30.67 21.92
N GLN A 38 -19.91 -31.67 21.08
CA GLN A 38 -19.00 -32.12 20.04
C GLN A 38 -18.78 -31.01 18.99
N THR A 39 -19.83 -30.35 18.55
CA THR A 39 -19.73 -29.22 17.61
C THR A 39 -18.94 -28.06 18.22
N GLN A 40 -19.14 -27.75 19.50
CA GLN A 40 -18.38 -26.71 20.20
C GLN A 40 -16.89 -27.06 20.29
N LEU A 41 -16.55 -28.32 20.55
CA LEU A 41 -15.17 -28.78 20.58
C LEU A 41 -14.51 -28.65 19.20
N GLU A 42 -15.17 -29.12 18.15
CA GLU A 42 -14.67 -29.04 16.77
C GLU A 42 -14.45 -27.59 16.34
N LEU A 43 -15.40 -26.69 16.62
CA LEU A 43 -15.25 -25.27 16.35
C LEU A 43 -14.11 -24.63 17.14
N SER A 44 -13.89 -25.06 18.40
CA SER A 44 -12.79 -24.55 19.22
C SER A 44 -11.44 -24.96 18.66
N LEU A 45 -11.31 -26.20 18.19
CA LEU A 45 -10.09 -26.72 17.58
C LEU A 45 -9.79 -26.02 16.24
N ILE A 46 -10.82 -25.82 15.39
CA ILE A 46 -10.68 -25.08 14.14
C ILE A 46 -10.26 -23.64 14.43
N TRP A 47 -10.83 -23.01 15.46
CA TRP A 47 -10.49 -21.64 15.83
C TRP A 47 -9.03 -21.53 16.29
N GLU A 48 -8.53 -22.47 17.08
CA GLU A 48 -7.15 -22.50 17.54
C GLU A 48 -6.17 -22.65 16.36
N ASP A 49 -6.41 -23.60 15.46
CA ASP A 49 -5.60 -23.79 14.25
C ASP A 49 -5.61 -22.53 13.35
N PHE A 50 -6.78 -21.90 13.20
CA PHE A 50 -6.90 -20.67 12.43
C PHE A 50 -6.11 -19.50 13.07
N GLN A 51 -6.10 -19.39 14.40
CA GLN A 51 -5.32 -18.38 15.11
C GLN A 51 -3.81 -18.61 14.94
N ASP A 52 -3.36 -19.87 14.97
CA ASP A 52 -1.95 -20.20 14.76
C ASP A 52 -1.51 -19.92 13.32
N GLN A 53 -2.33 -20.27 12.34
CA GLN A 53 -2.08 -19.93 10.93
C GLN A 53 -2.03 -18.42 10.70
N LEU A 54 -2.95 -17.67 11.31
CA LEU A 54 -2.92 -16.20 11.23
C LEU A 54 -1.65 -15.62 11.87
N ARG A 55 -1.22 -16.17 13.02
CA ARG A 55 -0.01 -15.73 13.70
C ARG A 55 1.23 -15.98 12.85
N GLU A 56 1.32 -17.16 12.22
CA GLU A 56 2.43 -17.50 11.33
C GLU A 56 2.44 -16.64 10.07
N LEU A 57 1.28 -16.44 9.44
CA LEU A 57 1.13 -15.54 8.30
C LEU A 57 1.59 -14.12 8.66
N HIS A 58 1.12 -13.60 9.80
CA HIS A 58 1.53 -12.30 10.29
C HIS A 58 3.05 -12.22 10.48
N ARG A 59 3.66 -13.25 11.07
CA ARG A 59 5.11 -13.31 11.27
C ARG A 59 5.89 -13.29 9.96
N ILE A 60 5.45 -14.04 8.95
CA ILE A 60 6.07 -14.08 7.62
C ILE A 60 5.97 -12.72 6.95
N VAL A 61 4.77 -12.14 6.92
CA VAL A 61 4.52 -10.83 6.30
C VAL A 61 5.38 -9.74 6.93
N TYR A 62 5.47 -9.69 8.26
CA TYR A 62 6.32 -8.70 8.94
C TYR A 62 7.79 -8.89 8.61
N ARG A 63 8.28 -10.13 8.60
CA ARG A 63 9.67 -10.41 8.24
C ARG A 63 10.00 -9.95 6.82
N ASP A 64 9.10 -10.22 5.88
CA ASP A 64 9.30 -9.87 4.48
C ASP A 64 9.19 -8.35 4.26
N LEU A 65 8.30 -7.68 4.99
CA LEU A 65 8.18 -6.22 4.99
C LEU A 65 9.43 -5.55 5.58
N ASP A 66 9.98 -6.10 6.66
CA ASP A 66 11.26 -5.64 7.24
C ASP A 66 12.44 -5.82 6.27
N ALA A 67 12.48 -6.95 5.54
CA ALA A 67 13.51 -7.18 4.53
C ALA A 67 13.43 -6.14 3.41
N MET A 68 12.22 -5.87 2.91
CA MET A 68 11.99 -4.86 1.87
C MET A 68 12.36 -3.45 2.34
N ASN A 69 12.04 -3.10 3.59
CA ASN A 69 12.45 -1.80 4.16
C ASN A 69 13.97 -1.64 4.18
N ARG A 70 14.72 -2.71 4.51
CA ARG A 70 16.19 -2.67 4.49
C ARG A 70 16.73 -2.45 3.08
N GLU A 71 16.18 -3.14 2.08
CA GLU A 71 16.58 -2.93 0.68
C GLU A 71 16.32 -1.49 0.22
N VAL A 72 15.17 -0.91 0.59
CA VAL A 72 14.85 0.49 0.29
C VAL A 72 15.82 1.44 0.99
N ASP A 73 16.18 1.17 2.24
CA ASP A 73 17.18 1.95 2.97
C ASP A 73 18.57 1.87 2.32
N ASP A 74 19.01 0.68 1.89
CA ASP A 74 20.28 0.47 1.19
C ASP A 74 20.33 1.25 -0.14
N VAL A 75 19.23 1.23 -0.92
CA VAL A 75 19.11 2.04 -2.14
C VAL A 75 19.19 3.53 -1.81
N ARG A 76 18.53 3.99 -0.74
CA ARG A 76 18.56 5.40 -0.32
C ARG A 76 19.98 5.83 0.07
N VAL A 77 20.72 4.99 0.78
CA VAL A 77 22.13 5.24 1.13
C VAL A 77 22.99 5.32 -0.13
N GLY A 78 22.86 4.35 -1.06
CA GLY A 78 23.61 4.36 -2.31
C GLY A 78 23.32 5.58 -3.19
N GLN A 79 22.08 6.05 -3.24
CA GLN A 79 21.72 7.29 -3.95
C GLN A 79 22.38 8.52 -3.34
N LEU A 80 22.45 8.58 -2.00
CA LEU A 80 23.10 9.69 -1.29
C LEU A 80 24.61 9.70 -1.56
N ASP A 81 25.25 8.53 -1.57
CA ASP A 81 26.68 8.40 -1.92
C ASP A 81 26.95 8.84 -3.36
N ILE A 82 26.15 8.39 -4.32
CA ILE A 82 26.27 8.82 -5.73
C ILE A 82 26.10 10.33 -5.85
N SER A 83 25.10 10.90 -5.14
CA SER A 83 24.86 12.34 -5.15
C SER A 83 26.09 13.11 -4.66
N ASN A 84 26.70 12.67 -3.55
CA ASN A 84 27.91 13.27 -3.01
C ASN A 84 29.08 13.20 -4.00
N VAL A 85 29.30 12.05 -4.64
CA VAL A 85 30.34 11.88 -5.66
C VAL A 85 30.13 12.82 -6.85
N VAL A 86 28.89 12.99 -7.31
CA VAL A 86 28.56 13.91 -8.40
C VAL A 86 28.83 15.36 -8.00
N VAL A 87 28.50 15.75 -6.76
CA VAL A 87 28.78 17.09 -6.24
C VAL A 87 30.29 17.33 -6.19
N ASP A 88 31.07 16.39 -5.68
CA ASP A 88 32.53 16.49 -5.62
C ASP A 88 33.16 16.57 -7.00
N LEU A 89 32.70 15.75 -7.94
CA LEU A 89 33.16 15.78 -9.32
C LEU A 89 32.88 17.15 -9.98
N LYS A 90 31.67 17.69 -9.78
CA LYS A 90 31.30 19.03 -10.25
C LYS A 90 32.23 20.08 -9.65
N ASN A 91 32.47 20.02 -8.34
CA ASN A 91 33.35 20.97 -7.65
C ASN A 91 34.78 20.90 -8.19
N HIS A 92 35.29 19.69 -8.43
CA HIS A 92 36.60 19.48 -9.02
C HIS A 92 36.69 20.06 -10.43
N PHE A 93 35.67 19.83 -11.27
CA PHE A 93 35.61 20.38 -12.61
C PHE A 93 35.57 21.91 -12.62
N VAL A 94 34.76 22.53 -11.75
CA VAL A 94 34.71 23.99 -11.58
C VAL A 94 36.07 24.54 -11.13
N SER A 95 36.74 23.84 -10.21
CA SER A 95 38.09 24.20 -9.76
C SER A 95 39.11 24.14 -10.91
N LEU A 96 39.07 23.07 -11.70
CA LEU A 96 39.95 22.88 -12.85
C LEU A 96 39.71 23.95 -13.92
N GLN A 97 38.45 24.24 -14.25
CA GLN A 97 38.08 25.32 -15.16
C GLN A 97 38.62 26.67 -14.68
N ARG A 98 38.45 26.99 -13.39
CA ARG A 98 38.97 28.22 -12.79
C ARG A 98 40.50 28.27 -12.87
N ALA A 99 41.19 27.16 -12.59
CA ALA A 99 42.64 27.06 -12.71
C ALA A 99 43.11 27.26 -14.16
N TYR A 100 42.43 26.63 -15.12
CA TYR A 100 42.72 26.76 -16.54
C TYR A 100 42.53 28.20 -17.02
N VAL A 101 41.39 28.83 -16.72
CA VAL A 101 41.11 30.25 -17.00
C VAL A 101 42.23 31.11 -16.41
N LYS A 102 42.58 30.89 -15.15
CA LYS A 102 43.67 31.62 -14.49
C LYS A 102 45.00 31.43 -15.23
N MET A 103 45.35 30.22 -15.66
CA MET A 103 46.58 29.93 -16.39
C MET A 103 46.60 30.65 -17.76
N VAL A 104 45.53 30.50 -18.54
CA VAL A 104 45.39 31.11 -19.88
C VAL A 104 45.51 32.64 -19.80
N PHE A 105 44.83 33.26 -18.84
CA PHE A 105 44.82 34.71 -18.71
C PHE A 105 46.01 35.30 -17.94
N LYS A 106 46.66 34.54 -17.05
CA LYS A 106 47.84 35.00 -16.29
C LYS A 106 49.10 35.05 -17.17
N HIS A 107 49.26 34.12 -18.12
CA HIS A 107 50.44 34.09 -19.01
C HIS A 107 50.27 34.80 -20.35
N ASN A 108 49.08 35.27 -20.70
CA ASN A 108 48.84 35.98 -21.96
C ASN A 108 47.97 37.22 -21.78
N LYS A 109 48.57 38.32 -21.26
CA LYS A 109 47.91 39.64 -21.15
C LYS A 109 47.27 40.09 -22.47
N ARG A 110 47.91 39.75 -23.60
CA ARG A 110 47.42 40.06 -24.96
C ARG A 110 46.15 39.27 -25.33
N LYS A 111 46.09 37.97 -25.02
CA LYS A 111 44.87 37.15 -25.25
C LYS A 111 43.73 37.58 -24.34
N LYS A 112 44.02 38.02 -23.11
CA LYS A 112 43.01 38.60 -22.20
C LYS A 112 42.31 39.81 -22.81
N LEU A 113 43.09 40.78 -23.29
CA LEU A 113 42.57 41.97 -23.93
C LEU A 113 41.76 41.61 -25.19
N MET A 114 42.29 40.71 -26.03
CA MET A 114 41.64 40.30 -27.28
C MET A 114 40.29 39.59 -27.06
N TYR A 115 40.20 38.72 -26.05
CA TYR A 115 38.95 38.02 -25.71
C TYR A 115 37.91 39.00 -25.13
N CYS A 116 38.31 39.93 -24.25
CA CYS A 116 37.42 40.97 -23.73
C CYS A 116 36.93 41.92 -24.84
N VAL A 117 37.82 42.37 -25.73
CA VAL A 117 37.44 43.20 -26.89
C VAL A 117 36.51 42.44 -27.84
N GLY A 118 36.74 41.14 -28.04
CA GLY A 118 35.84 40.28 -28.83
C GLY A 118 34.44 40.16 -28.24
N ILE A 119 34.32 39.89 -26.93
CA ILE A 119 33.01 39.81 -26.26
C ILE A 119 32.30 41.17 -26.31
N VAL A 120 32.99 42.26 -25.97
CA VAL A 120 32.43 43.61 -26.03
C VAL A 120 31.98 43.94 -27.45
N GLY A 121 32.79 43.61 -28.46
CA GLY A 121 32.48 43.83 -29.86
C GLY A 121 31.23 43.09 -30.33
N VAL A 122 31.08 41.80 -29.99
CA VAL A 122 29.87 41.02 -30.33
C VAL A 122 28.64 41.60 -29.63
N VAL A 123 28.74 41.94 -28.35
CA VAL A 123 27.61 42.53 -27.61
C VAL A 123 27.22 43.89 -28.18
N THR A 124 28.19 44.75 -28.50
CA THR A 124 27.90 46.07 -29.09
C THR A 124 27.30 45.96 -30.49
N THR A 125 27.81 45.08 -31.36
CA THR A 125 27.23 44.89 -32.69
C THR A 125 25.82 44.30 -32.62
N SER A 126 25.56 43.35 -31.72
CA SER A 126 24.21 42.83 -31.49
C SER A 126 23.23 43.90 -30.99
N VAL A 127 23.64 44.74 -30.02
CA VAL A 127 22.81 45.84 -29.51
C VAL A 127 22.55 46.90 -30.58
N VAL A 128 23.57 47.28 -31.36
CA VAL A 128 23.41 48.24 -32.46
C VAL A 128 22.50 47.68 -33.54
N THR A 129 22.66 46.41 -33.91
CA THR A 129 21.79 45.76 -34.89
C THR A 129 20.34 45.74 -34.39
N TYR A 130 20.13 45.39 -33.13
CA TYR A 130 18.80 45.40 -32.52
C TYR A 130 18.15 46.80 -32.54
N LEU A 131 18.91 47.86 -32.25
CA LEU A 131 18.41 49.25 -32.26
C LEU A 131 18.17 49.81 -33.67
N VAL A 132 18.88 49.34 -34.68
CA VAL A 132 18.75 49.82 -36.07
C VAL A 132 17.60 49.13 -36.82
N PHE A 133 17.28 47.89 -36.44
CA PHE A 133 16.19 47.11 -37.05
C PHE A 133 14.90 47.10 -36.22
N GLN A 134 14.81 48.00 -35.23
CA GLN A 134 13.57 48.36 -34.53
C GLN A 134 12.98 49.62 -35.16
#